data_AF-A0A524AWQ4-F1
#
_entry.id   AF-A0A524AWQ4-F1
#
_cell.length_a   1.000
_cell.length_b   1.000
_cell.length_c   1.000
_cell.angle_alpha   90.00
_cell.angle_beta   90.00
_cell.angle_gamma   90.00
#
_symmetry.space_group_name_H-M   'P 1'
#
loop_
_entity.id
_entity.type
_entity.pdbx_description
1 polymer ?
#
loop_
_entity_poly.entity_id
_entity_poly.type
_entity_poly.pdbx_seq_one_letter_code
_entity_poly.pdbx_strand_id
1 'polypeptide(L)'
;CFGGAVAGYLTGRWQARAAAKEIAETLVEEMAQGQEPYLHLPPRRVPMPEITPEEMPGWEIPFDLMEKGLSGALIEWVEPDSPADEAGLMEGDVITAVGGRAVDEDHPLDRRIRRYDPGDHVEITYWREGREHTVQVRLGEHPDDENVAYLGIRFVPLYMLHFEGPAR
;
A
#
# COMPACT_ATOMS: atom_id res chain seq x y z
N CYS A 1 49.97 -33.63 24.35
CA CYS A 1 49.49 -32.24 24.36
C CYS A 1 48.26 -32.12 23.47
N PHE A 2 47.06 -32.44 23.95
CA PHE A 2 45.82 -32.10 23.25
C PHE A 2 44.74 -31.89 24.32
N GLY A 3 44.38 -30.63 24.54
CA GLY A 3 43.34 -30.26 25.49
C GLY A 3 43.07 -28.77 25.40
N GLY A 4 41.85 -28.41 24.99
CA GLY A 4 41.33 -27.05 25.13
C GLY A 4 40.73 -26.46 23.87
N ALA A 5 39.51 -26.88 23.48
CA ALA A 5 38.74 -26.15 22.46
C ALA A 5 37.21 -26.23 22.64
N VAL A 6 36.68 -26.63 23.80
CA VAL A 6 35.21 -26.76 24.00
C VAL A 6 34.64 -25.82 25.06
N ALA A 7 35.46 -25.15 25.88
CA ALA A 7 34.97 -24.34 27.00
C ALA A 7 34.46 -22.92 26.63
N GLY A 8 34.75 -22.40 25.43
CA GLY A 8 34.40 -21.02 25.05
C GLY A 8 32.99 -20.83 24.46
N TYR A 9 32.37 -21.89 23.93
CA TYR A 9 31.12 -21.79 23.16
C TYR A 9 29.85 -21.77 24.02
N LEU A 10 29.90 -22.21 25.28
CA LEU A 10 28.72 -22.28 26.14
C LEU A 10 28.47 -21.00 26.97
N THR A 11 29.52 -20.23 27.29
CA THR A 11 29.40 -18.98 28.06
C THR A 11 28.81 -17.83 27.24
N GLY A 12 29.13 -17.74 25.93
CA GLY A 12 28.59 -16.68 25.06
C GLY A 12 27.07 -16.77 24.85
N ARG A 13 26.50 -17.99 24.80
CA ARG A 13 25.06 -18.20 24.59
C ARG A 13 24.22 -17.89 25.83
N TRP A 14 24.79 -18.01 27.03
CA TRP A 14 24.15 -17.63 28.29
C TRP A 14 24.17 -16.12 28.51
N GLN A 15 25.29 -15.46 28.20
CA GLN A 15 25.37 -13.99 28.26
C GLN A 15 24.46 -13.33 27.22
N ALA A 16 24.36 -13.88 26.00
CA ALA A 16 23.46 -13.37 24.98
C ALA A 16 21.97 -13.53 25.34
N ARG A 17 21.58 -14.65 25.97
CA ARG A 17 20.19 -14.86 26.43
C ARG A 17 19.82 -13.98 27.63
N ALA A 18 20.75 -13.74 28.54
CA ALA A 18 20.52 -12.85 29.68
C ALA A 18 20.36 -11.40 29.21
N ALA A 19 21.25 -10.92 28.34
CA ALA A 19 21.16 -9.57 27.77
C ALA A 19 19.90 -9.38 26.91
N ALA A 20 19.49 -10.38 26.12
CA ALA A 20 18.26 -10.30 25.33
C ALA A 20 16.99 -10.28 26.19
N LYS A 21 16.99 -10.97 27.34
CA LYS A 21 15.83 -10.99 28.25
C LYS A 21 15.69 -9.67 28.99
N GLU A 22 16.81 -9.06 29.40
CA GLU A 22 16.82 -7.77 30.08
C GLU A 22 16.36 -6.63 29.16
N ILE A 23 16.81 -6.63 27.88
CA ILE A 23 16.34 -5.69 26.85
C ILE A 23 14.84 -5.88 26.55
N ALA A 24 14.37 -7.11 26.45
CA ALA A 24 12.95 -7.40 26.22
C ALA A 24 12.06 -6.99 27.41
N GLU A 25 12.52 -7.22 28.64
CA GLU A 25 11.79 -6.82 29.87
C GLU A 25 11.74 -5.30 30.01
N THR A 26 12.82 -4.59 29.66
CA THR A 26 12.87 -3.12 29.69
C THR A 26 11.93 -2.50 28.64
N LEU A 27 11.88 -3.07 27.43
CA LEU A 27 10.99 -2.61 26.36
C LEU A 27 9.51 -2.86 26.69
N VAL A 28 9.17 -3.98 27.33
CA VAL A 28 7.79 -4.27 27.77
C VAL A 28 7.34 -3.29 28.86
N GLU A 29 8.25 -2.87 29.74
CA GLU A 29 7.96 -1.94 30.83
C GLU A 29 7.82 -0.49 30.32
N GLU A 30 8.57 -0.08 29.28
CA GLU A 30 8.39 1.21 28.59
C GLU A 30 7.09 1.26 27.77
N MET A 31 6.69 0.15 27.13
CA MET A 31 5.41 0.05 26.42
C MET A 31 4.20 0.09 27.37
N ALA A 32 4.36 -0.39 28.61
CA ALA A 32 3.32 -0.34 29.64
C ALA A 32 3.09 1.07 30.22
N GLN A 33 4.05 2.00 30.06
CA GLN A 33 3.96 3.39 30.53
C GLN A 33 3.35 4.36 29.50
N GLY A 34 2.90 3.88 28.33
CA GLY A 34 2.15 4.68 27.37
C GLY A 34 2.97 5.79 26.68
N GLN A 35 4.29 5.74 26.73
CA GLN A 35 5.14 6.60 25.92
C GLN A 35 5.23 6.02 24.50
N GLU A 36 4.44 6.55 23.57
CA GLU A 36 4.65 6.29 22.15
C GLU A 36 6.05 6.79 21.74
N PRO A 37 6.93 5.94 21.17
CA PRO A 37 8.29 6.31 20.82
C PRO A 37 8.38 7.23 19.58
N TYR A 38 7.24 7.71 19.08
CA TYR A 38 7.13 8.55 17.89
C TYR A 38 6.49 9.91 18.17
N LEU A 39 6.78 10.60 19.28
CA LEU A 39 6.16 11.91 19.48
C LEU A 39 6.93 12.89 20.37
N HIS A 40 8.12 13.31 19.91
CA HIS A 40 8.71 14.59 20.34
C HIS A 40 9.86 15.03 19.42
N LEU A 41 9.69 14.84 18.10
CA LEU A 41 10.35 15.74 17.18
C LEU A 41 9.54 17.05 17.21
N PRO A 42 10.14 18.21 17.52
CA PRO A 42 9.47 19.47 17.18
C PRO A 42 9.12 19.39 15.70
N PRO A 43 8.00 19.96 15.22
CA PRO A 43 7.72 19.95 13.79
C PRO A 43 8.93 20.60 13.14
N ARG A 44 9.80 19.78 12.53
CA ARG A 44 10.71 20.31 11.54
C ARG A 44 9.72 20.85 10.54
N ARG A 45 9.71 22.17 10.39
CA ARG A 45 9.37 22.78 9.12
C ARG A 45 10.47 22.27 8.18
N VAL A 46 10.41 20.99 7.83
CA VAL A 46 10.86 20.53 6.54
C VAL A 46 10.03 21.44 5.64
N PRO A 47 10.63 22.41 4.92
CA PRO A 47 9.91 22.92 3.78
C PRO A 47 9.48 21.67 3.05
N MET A 48 8.16 21.54 2.82
CA MET A 48 7.70 20.60 1.79
C MET A 48 8.66 20.86 0.64
N PRO A 49 9.38 19.85 0.10
CA PRO A 49 10.14 20.11 -1.11
C PRO A 49 9.15 20.81 -2.03
N GLU A 50 9.47 22.02 -2.48
CA GLU A 50 8.69 22.65 -3.54
C GLU A 50 8.78 21.63 -4.65
N ILE A 51 7.73 20.83 -4.81
CA ILE A 51 7.69 19.80 -5.82
C ILE A 51 7.72 20.60 -7.10
N THR A 52 8.91 20.75 -7.68
CA THR A 52 9.02 21.34 -8.99
C THR A 52 8.24 20.41 -9.92
N PRO A 53 7.46 20.92 -10.88
CA PRO A 53 6.70 20.07 -11.81
C PRO A 53 7.56 19.02 -12.54
N GLU A 54 8.88 19.20 -12.51
CA GLU A 54 9.93 18.37 -13.11
C GLU A 54 10.33 17.17 -12.22
N GLU A 55 10.11 17.23 -10.90
CA GLU A 55 10.46 16.18 -9.92
C GLU A 55 9.28 15.29 -9.52
N MET A 56 8.05 15.65 -9.94
CA MET A 56 6.95 14.70 -9.98
C MET A 56 7.26 13.72 -11.12
N PRO A 57 7.59 12.43 -10.86
CA PRO A 57 7.65 11.46 -11.95
C PRO A 57 6.33 11.56 -12.69
N GLY A 58 6.35 11.57 -14.02
CA GLY A 58 5.23 11.89 -14.91
C GLY A 58 4.01 10.98 -14.76
N TRP A 59 3.39 10.98 -13.59
CA TRP A 59 2.03 10.60 -13.35
C TRP A 59 1.21 11.69 -14.00
N GLU A 60 0.85 11.43 -15.25
CA GLU A 60 -0.27 12.08 -15.92
C GLU A 60 -1.55 11.70 -15.17
N ILE A 61 -1.73 12.24 -13.96
CA ILE A 61 -2.99 12.13 -13.25
C ILE A 61 -4.02 12.72 -14.21
N PRO A 62 -5.04 11.95 -14.63
CA PRO A 62 -5.95 12.41 -15.66
C PRO A 62 -6.70 13.62 -15.13
N PHE A 63 -6.26 14.83 -15.54
CA PHE A 63 -6.78 16.09 -15.02
C PHE A 63 -8.28 16.22 -15.36
N ASP A 64 -8.69 15.64 -16.50
CA ASP A 64 -10.10 15.50 -16.90
C ASP A 64 -10.95 14.77 -15.85
N LEU A 65 -10.37 13.78 -15.15
CA LEU A 65 -11.04 13.04 -14.09
C LEU A 65 -11.20 13.90 -12.82
N MET A 66 -10.18 14.71 -12.50
CA MET A 66 -10.24 15.67 -11.40
C MET A 66 -11.24 16.80 -11.69
N GLU A 67 -11.31 17.30 -12.93
CA GLU A 67 -12.34 18.26 -13.35
C GLU A 67 -13.75 17.67 -13.18
N LYS A 68 -13.91 16.38 -13.47
CA LYS A 68 -15.16 15.65 -13.26
C LYS A 68 -15.46 15.33 -11.79
N GLY A 69 -14.53 15.57 -10.87
CA GLY A 69 -14.67 15.25 -9.45
C GLY A 69 -14.83 13.74 -9.18
N LEU A 70 -14.34 12.89 -10.08
CA LEU A 70 -14.49 11.44 -9.95
C LEU A 70 -13.42 10.90 -9.01
N SER A 71 -13.87 10.19 -7.98
CA SER A 71 -13.01 9.42 -7.08
C SER A 71 -12.63 8.09 -7.74
N GLY A 72 -11.45 7.58 -7.39
CA GLY A 72 -10.97 6.32 -7.94
C GLY A 72 -9.58 5.96 -7.45
N ALA A 73 -9.07 4.85 -8.00
CA ALA A 73 -7.74 4.35 -7.73
C ALA A 73 -6.91 4.37 -9.02
N LEU A 74 -5.85 5.17 -9.04
CA LEU A 74 -4.91 5.26 -10.17
C LEU A 74 -3.96 4.07 -10.13
N ILE A 75 -3.88 3.30 -11.21
CA ILE A 75 -2.92 2.21 -11.36
C ILE A 75 -1.52 2.80 -11.59
N GLU A 76 -0.64 2.57 -10.63
CA GLU A 76 0.77 2.97 -10.69
C GLU A 76 1.60 1.92 -11.43
N TRP A 77 1.30 0.64 -11.19
CA TRP A 77 2.04 -0.49 -11.73
C TRP A 77 1.13 -1.70 -11.85
N VAL A 78 1.25 -2.43 -12.96
CA VAL A 78 0.59 -3.72 -13.18
C VAL A 78 1.64 -4.82 -13.09
N GLU A 79 1.42 -5.80 -12.22
CA GLU A 79 2.31 -6.94 -12.09
C GLU A 79 2.21 -7.84 -13.34
N PRO A 80 3.34 -8.25 -13.95
CA PRO A 80 3.31 -9.16 -15.09
C PRO A 80 2.64 -10.50 -14.74
N ASP A 81 1.95 -11.10 -15.71
CA ASP A 81 1.25 -12.38 -15.54
C ASP A 81 0.16 -12.35 -14.44
N SER A 82 -0.31 -11.15 -14.09
CA SER A 82 -1.35 -10.95 -13.09
C SER A 82 -2.75 -10.85 -13.72
N PRO A 83 -3.83 -11.00 -12.94
CA PRO A 83 -5.19 -10.83 -13.44
C PRO A 83 -5.44 -9.51 -14.18
N ALA A 84 -4.85 -8.41 -13.70
CA ALA A 84 -4.94 -7.11 -14.34
C ALA A 84 -4.21 -7.04 -15.69
N ASP A 85 -3.03 -7.67 -15.78
CA ASP A 85 -2.24 -7.75 -17.01
C ASP A 85 -2.98 -8.59 -18.06
N GLU A 86 -3.50 -9.76 -17.67
CA GLU A 86 -4.32 -10.61 -18.54
C GLU A 86 -5.60 -9.90 -19.02
N ALA A 87 -6.16 -9.02 -18.20
CA ALA A 87 -7.30 -8.18 -18.54
C ALA A 87 -6.94 -6.97 -19.43
N GLY A 88 -5.66 -6.66 -19.62
CA GLY A 88 -5.21 -5.50 -20.40
C GLY A 88 -5.38 -4.16 -19.69
N LEU A 89 -5.48 -4.18 -18.35
CA LEU A 89 -5.31 -2.96 -17.54
C LEU A 89 -3.86 -2.49 -17.64
N MET A 90 -3.67 -1.18 -17.57
CA MET A 90 -2.37 -0.55 -17.79
C MET A 90 -2.09 0.51 -16.74
N GLU A 91 -0.82 0.85 -16.60
CA GLU A 91 -0.38 2.02 -15.84
C GLU A 91 -1.06 3.29 -16.37
N GLY A 92 -1.49 4.16 -15.46
CA GLY A 92 -2.23 5.37 -15.81
C GLY A 92 -3.75 5.20 -15.89
N ASP A 93 -4.26 3.96 -15.86
CA ASP A 93 -5.71 3.73 -15.73
C ASP A 93 -6.21 4.18 -14.36
N VAL A 94 -7.42 4.73 -14.33
CA VAL A 94 -8.09 4.99 -13.06
C VAL A 94 -9.31 4.12 -12.89
N ILE A 95 -9.28 3.22 -11.92
CA ILE A 95 -10.43 2.39 -11.57
C ILE A 95 -11.44 3.24 -10.81
N THR A 96 -12.63 3.39 -11.39
CA THR A 96 -13.74 4.19 -10.84
C THR A 96 -14.82 3.30 -10.22
N ALA A 97 -14.96 2.05 -10.65
CA ALA A 97 -15.91 1.10 -10.05
C ALA A 97 -15.48 -0.37 -10.17
N VAL A 98 -15.98 -1.18 -9.23
CA VAL A 98 -15.76 -2.64 -9.16
C VAL A 98 -17.09 -3.34 -8.93
N GLY A 99 -17.49 -4.21 -9.85
CA GLY A 99 -18.79 -4.90 -9.86
C GLY A 99 -19.97 -3.92 -9.82
N GLY A 100 -19.89 -2.84 -10.59
CA GLY A 100 -20.89 -1.77 -10.65
C GLY A 100 -20.98 -0.89 -9.38
N ARG A 101 -20.02 -1.01 -8.45
CA ARG A 101 -19.96 -0.18 -7.23
C ARG A 101 -18.78 0.79 -7.30
N ALA A 102 -19.06 2.08 -7.10
CA ALA A 102 -18.06 3.14 -7.14
C ALA A 102 -16.91 2.92 -6.14
N VAL A 103 -15.71 3.32 -6.54
CA VAL A 103 -14.53 3.39 -5.68
C VAL A 103 -14.43 4.83 -5.17
N ASP A 104 -14.52 5.00 -3.86
CA ASP A 104 -14.55 6.29 -3.17
C ASP A 104 -13.76 6.23 -1.87
N GLU A 105 -13.72 7.33 -1.12
CA GLU A 105 -13.00 7.44 0.15
C GLU A 105 -13.52 6.46 1.21
N ASP A 106 -14.85 6.29 1.30
CA ASP A 106 -15.50 5.38 2.25
C ASP A 106 -15.34 3.90 1.85
N HIS A 107 -15.22 3.66 0.55
CA HIS A 107 -15.13 2.35 -0.08
C HIS A 107 -13.95 2.29 -1.05
N PRO A 108 -12.72 2.23 -0.50
CA PRO A 108 -11.53 2.15 -1.32
C PRO A 108 -11.45 0.83 -2.08
N LEU A 109 -10.62 0.81 -3.12
CA LEU A 109 -10.55 -0.28 -4.08
C LEU A 109 -10.23 -1.63 -3.41
N ASP A 110 -9.27 -1.66 -2.49
CA ASP A 110 -8.88 -2.86 -1.74
C ASP A 110 -10.08 -3.45 -0.98
N ARG A 111 -10.88 -2.60 -0.34
CA ARG A 111 -12.08 -3.01 0.39
C ARG A 111 -13.19 -3.48 -0.54
N ARG A 112 -13.25 -2.98 -1.78
CA ARG A 112 -14.19 -3.47 -2.81
C ARG A 112 -13.78 -4.86 -3.29
N ILE A 113 -12.51 -5.08 -3.58
CA ILE A 113 -11.97 -6.35 -4.07
C ILE A 113 -12.09 -7.46 -3.02
N ARG A 114 -11.79 -7.17 -1.76
CA ARG A 114 -11.91 -8.12 -0.62
C ARG A 114 -13.31 -8.66 -0.35
N ARG A 115 -14.34 -8.19 -1.05
CA ARG A 115 -15.72 -8.71 -0.94
C ARG A 115 -15.99 -9.90 -1.87
N TYR A 116 -15.08 -10.18 -2.77
CA TYR A 116 -15.15 -11.27 -3.73
C TYR A 116 -14.17 -12.37 -3.33
N ASP A 117 -14.42 -13.56 -3.84
CA ASP A 117 -13.55 -14.71 -3.62
C ASP A 117 -12.52 -14.81 -4.77
N PRO A 118 -11.32 -15.34 -4.49
CA PRO A 118 -10.39 -15.71 -5.56
C PRO A 118 -11.06 -16.61 -6.60
N GLY A 119 -10.85 -16.30 -7.89
CA GLY A 119 -11.48 -16.98 -9.01
C GLY A 119 -12.81 -16.36 -9.48
N ASP A 120 -13.39 -15.43 -8.72
CA ASP A 120 -14.58 -14.68 -9.15
C ASP A 120 -14.28 -13.82 -10.38
N HIS A 121 -15.30 -13.67 -11.24
CA HIS A 121 -15.24 -12.76 -12.38
C HIS A 121 -15.93 -11.46 -12.00
N VAL A 122 -15.16 -10.37 -11.94
CA VAL A 122 -15.63 -9.06 -11.52
C VAL A 122 -15.43 -8.04 -12.63
N GLU A 123 -16.48 -7.29 -12.90
CA GLU A 123 -16.46 -6.19 -13.84
C GLU A 123 -15.71 -4.99 -13.24
N ILE A 124 -14.65 -4.54 -13.89
CA ILE A 124 -13.86 -3.38 -13.51
C ILE A 124 -14.19 -2.24 -14.48
N THR A 125 -14.66 -1.12 -13.93
CA THR A 125 -14.84 0.12 -14.68
C THR A 125 -13.63 1.01 -14.45
N TYR A 126 -13.01 1.44 -15.54
CA TYR A 126 -11.80 2.26 -15.50
C TYR A 126 -11.88 3.42 -16.48
N TRP A 127 -11.11 4.47 -16.20
CA TRP A 127 -10.98 5.66 -17.03
C TRP A 127 -9.62 5.67 -17.70
N ARG A 128 -9.62 5.80 -19.03
CA ARG A 128 -8.42 5.88 -19.87
C ARG A 128 -8.68 6.88 -20.99
N GLU A 129 -7.73 7.76 -21.30
CA GLU A 129 -7.81 8.71 -22.44
C GLU A 129 -9.12 9.54 -22.50
N GLY A 130 -9.63 9.96 -21.34
CA GLY A 130 -10.83 10.81 -21.28
C GLY A 130 -12.16 10.06 -21.49
N ARG A 131 -12.15 8.72 -21.45
CA ARG A 131 -13.34 7.88 -21.58
C ARG A 131 -13.41 6.81 -20.50
N GLU A 132 -14.63 6.41 -20.20
CA GLU A 132 -14.91 5.27 -19.35
C GLU A 132 -14.91 3.98 -20.18
N HIS A 133 -14.26 2.97 -19.63
CA HIS A 133 -14.11 1.64 -20.19
C HIS A 133 -14.48 0.60 -19.14
N THR A 134 -14.81 -0.60 -19.61
CA THR A 134 -15.21 -1.70 -18.75
C THR A 134 -14.55 -2.97 -19.21
N VAL A 135 -14.00 -3.74 -18.26
CA VAL A 135 -13.36 -5.02 -18.52
C VAL A 135 -13.78 -6.05 -17.48
N GLN A 136 -13.98 -7.30 -17.91
CA GLN A 136 -14.23 -8.42 -17.01
C GLN A 136 -12.90 -9.02 -16.60
N VAL A 137 -12.64 -9.11 -15.29
CA VAL A 137 -11.40 -9.63 -14.74
C VAL A 137 -11.68 -10.80 -13.83
N ARG A 138 -10.95 -11.90 -14.01
CA ARG A 138 -10.98 -13.03 -13.08
C ARG A 138 -9.98 -12.79 -11.97
N LEU A 139 -10.44 -12.62 -10.74
CA LEU A 139 -9.57 -12.35 -9.61
C LEU A 139 -8.66 -13.55 -9.31
N GLY A 140 -7.41 -13.27 -8.97
CA GLY A 140 -6.42 -14.26 -8.54
C GLY A 140 -6.36 -14.40 -7.02
N GLU A 141 -5.48 -15.28 -6.57
CA GLU A 141 -5.14 -15.45 -5.16
C GLU A 141 -4.01 -14.50 -4.78
N HIS A 142 -4.08 -13.86 -3.61
CA HIS A 142 -3.01 -12.98 -3.13
C HIS A 142 -1.78 -13.82 -2.74
N PRO A 143 -0.56 -13.43 -3.13
CA PRO A 143 0.65 -14.23 -2.88
C PRO A 143 0.92 -14.50 -1.39
N ASP A 144 0.54 -13.57 -0.52
CA ASP A 144 0.66 -13.71 0.94
C ASP A 144 -0.56 -14.35 1.64
N ASP A 145 -1.73 -14.39 0.98
CA ASP A 145 -2.98 -14.93 1.54
C ASP A 145 -3.90 -15.46 0.45
N GLU A 146 -3.95 -16.80 0.31
CA GLU A 146 -4.75 -17.50 -0.69
C GLU A 146 -6.26 -17.24 -0.58
N ASN A 147 -6.76 -16.72 0.55
CA ASN A 147 -8.19 -16.42 0.74
C ASN A 147 -8.55 -14.98 0.35
N VAL A 148 -7.57 -14.17 -0.05
CA VAL A 148 -7.78 -12.78 -0.42
C VAL A 148 -7.75 -12.66 -1.94
N ALA A 149 -8.85 -12.16 -2.50
CA ALA A 149 -8.90 -11.87 -3.92
C ALA A 149 -7.88 -10.78 -4.30
N TYR A 150 -7.19 -11.01 -5.41
CA TYR A 150 -6.06 -10.21 -5.83
C TYR A 150 -6.17 -9.84 -7.30
N LEU A 151 -5.87 -8.58 -7.60
CA LEU A 151 -5.95 -8.02 -8.95
C LEU A 151 -4.58 -7.92 -9.63
N GLY A 152 -3.47 -7.89 -8.87
CA GLY A 152 -2.15 -7.75 -9.49
C GLY A 152 -1.68 -6.32 -9.74
N ILE A 153 -2.15 -5.35 -8.94
CA ILE A 153 -1.83 -3.94 -9.20
C ILE A 153 -1.30 -3.24 -7.95
N ARG A 154 -0.41 -2.27 -8.19
CA ARG A 154 -0.10 -1.20 -7.26
C ARG A 154 -0.89 0.03 -7.66
N PHE A 155 -1.53 0.67 -6.70
CA PHE A 155 -2.39 1.83 -6.99
C PHE A 155 -2.24 2.94 -5.95
N VAL A 156 -2.56 4.15 -6.39
CA VAL A 156 -2.63 5.35 -5.56
C VAL A 156 -4.10 5.79 -5.46
N PRO A 157 -4.69 5.88 -4.25
CA PRO A 157 -6.05 6.37 -4.10
C PRO A 157 -6.15 7.87 -4.39
N LEU A 158 -6.97 8.26 -5.36
CA LEU A 158 -7.06 9.66 -5.81
C LEU A 158 -7.82 10.57 -4.84
N TYR A 159 -8.61 10.02 -3.91
CA TYR A 159 -9.25 10.83 -2.86
C TYR A 159 -8.22 11.48 -1.92
N MET A 160 -7.01 10.92 -1.78
CA MET A 160 -5.93 11.55 -1.01
C MET A 160 -5.33 12.78 -1.69
N LEU A 161 -5.58 12.96 -3.00
CA LEU A 161 -5.11 14.12 -3.75
C LEU A 161 -6.10 15.29 -3.70
N HIS A 162 -7.12 15.24 -2.83
CA HIS A 162 -7.83 16.45 -2.42
C HIS A 162 -6.85 17.36 -1.69
N PHE A 163 -6.19 18.22 -2.46
CA PHE A 163 -5.58 19.42 -1.96
C PHE A 163 -6.72 20.23 -1.33
N GLU A 164 -6.80 20.24 0.00
CA GLU A 164 -7.56 21.25 0.72
C GLU A 164 -7.00 22.61 0.28
N GLY A 165 -7.62 23.20 -0.75
CA GLY A 165 -7.36 24.59 -1.10
C GLY A 165 -7.62 25.43 0.14
N PRO A 166 -6.82 26.48 0.42
CA PRO A 166 -6.95 27.24 1.64
C PRO A 166 -8.40 27.71 1.80
N ALA A 167 -9.03 27.26 2.89
CA ALA A 167 -10.35 27.73 3.30
C ALA A 167 -10.35 29.26 3.26
N ARG A 168 -11.28 29.83 2.49
CA ARG A 168 -11.44 31.29 2.33
C ARG A 168 -11.86 31.97 3.62
#